data_AF-A0A1V3N6B3-F1
#
_entry.id   AF-A0A1V3N6B3-F1
#
_cell.length_a   1.000
_cell.length_b   1.000
_cell.length_c   1.000
_cell.angle_alpha   90.00
_cell.angle_beta   90.00
_cell.angle_gamma   90.00
#
_symmetry.space_group_name_H-M   'P 1'
#
loop_
_entity.id
_entity.type
_entity.pdbx_description
1 polymer ?
#
loop_
_entity_poly.entity_id
_entity_poly.type
_entity_poly.pdbx_seq_one_letter_code
_entity_poly.pdbx_strand_id
1 'polypeptide(L)'
;MNEHPSGPQEGENTELLYKEYVRLSECCNAYVKDALSDIKLLGAIGAVLAWDPVARMLELNVRLDEPVTPVGFTTLLLVIMFVLFYNLLKQSIFFFHQARMRRFETRLNALHPGREPVFALASAWPDWQRRVHDRVALPTFGIFYMVLIGFPTTLMVLQGFRAWALFYALLALVLALCHLVSALFLMRCLERDMREAQST
;
A
#
# COMPACT_ATOMS: atom_id res chain seq x y z
N MET A 1 36.68 -38.29 18.63
CA MET A 1 36.32 -36.85 18.67
C MET A 1 36.60 -36.35 17.26
N ASN A 2 35.59 -36.38 16.39
CA ASN A 2 35.76 -36.03 14.97
C ASN A 2 35.39 -34.57 14.82
N GLU A 3 36.39 -33.70 14.82
CA GLU A 3 36.25 -32.35 14.28
C GLU A 3 36.19 -32.48 12.76
N HIS A 4 35.00 -32.32 12.19
CA HIS A 4 34.89 -32.03 10.76
C HIS A 4 35.36 -30.58 10.57
N PRO A 5 36.38 -30.30 9.74
CA PRO A 5 36.72 -28.95 9.39
C PRO A 5 35.61 -28.44 8.47
N SER A 6 34.68 -27.68 9.00
CA SER A 6 33.77 -26.82 8.24
C SER A 6 34.64 -25.83 7.47
N GLY A 7 34.99 -26.20 6.24
CA GLY A 7 36.01 -25.53 5.44
C GLY A 7 35.64 -24.08 5.06
N PRO A 8 36.60 -23.31 4.52
CA PRO A 8 36.41 -21.91 4.09
C PRO A 8 35.20 -21.69 3.15
N GLN A 9 34.75 -22.74 2.43
CA GLN A 9 33.54 -22.71 1.59
C GLN A 9 32.22 -22.53 2.37
N GLU A 10 32.11 -23.02 3.61
CA GLU A 10 30.87 -22.84 4.40
C GLU A 10 30.73 -21.40 4.92
N GLY A 11 31.85 -20.77 5.28
CA GLY A 11 31.91 -19.35 5.63
C GLY A 11 31.54 -18.44 4.47
N GLU A 12 32.10 -18.70 3.28
CA GLU A 12 31.83 -17.92 2.06
C GLU A 12 30.37 -18.05 1.60
N ASN A 13 29.79 -19.25 1.66
CA ASN A 13 28.36 -19.45 1.35
C ASN A 13 27.43 -18.74 2.33
N THR A 14 27.78 -18.69 3.61
CA THR A 14 27.01 -17.98 4.64
C THR A 14 27.08 -16.47 4.44
N GLU A 15 28.26 -15.95 4.09
CA GLU A 15 28.46 -14.54 3.78
C GLU A 15 27.65 -14.11 2.54
N LEU A 16 27.66 -14.92 1.49
CA LEU A 16 26.84 -14.69 0.29
C LEU A 16 25.34 -14.70 0.61
N LEU A 17 24.89 -15.62 1.46
CA LEU A 17 23.50 -15.72 1.92
C LEU A 17 23.07 -14.46 2.67
N TYR A 18 23.90 -14.01 3.61
CA TYR A 18 23.66 -12.79 4.37
C TYR A 18 23.67 -11.54 3.49
N LYS A 19 24.62 -11.43 2.56
CA LYS A 19 24.72 -10.30 1.62
C LYS A 19 23.47 -10.20 0.73
N GLU A 20 22.98 -11.33 0.22
CA GLU A 20 21.75 -11.36 -0.57
C GLU A 20 20.51 -11.03 0.27
N TYR A 21 20.46 -11.46 1.53
CA TYR A 21 19.43 -11.07 2.49
C TYR A 21 19.40 -9.55 2.72
N VAL A 22 20.56 -8.95 3.00
CA VAL A 22 20.68 -7.49 3.20
C VAL A 22 20.27 -6.74 1.93
N ARG A 23 20.77 -7.15 0.76
CA ARG A 23 20.40 -6.55 -0.53
C ARG A 23 18.88 -6.57 -0.76
N LEU A 24 18.24 -7.69 -0.45
CA LEU A 24 16.78 -7.84 -0.62
C LEU A 24 16.02 -6.99 0.41
N SER A 25 16.50 -6.90 1.65
CA SER A 25 15.94 -6.03 2.68
C SER A 25 16.03 -4.55 2.29
N GLU A 26 17.15 -4.12 1.72
CA GLU A 26 17.34 -2.76 1.19
C GLU A 26 16.39 -2.47 0.03
N CYS A 27 16.22 -3.40 -0.92
CA CYS A 27 15.22 -3.28 -1.99
C CYS A 27 13.81 -3.12 -1.42
N CYS A 28 13.41 -3.95 -0.45
CA CYS A 28 12.11 -3.84 0.23
C CYS A 28 11.94 -2.48 0.92
N ASN A 29 12.97 -1.98 1.61
CA ASN A 29 12.95 -0.67 2.26
C ASN A 29 12.83 0.48 1.25
N ALA A 30 13.50 0.37 0.09
CA ALA A 30 13.37 1.34 -0.98
C ALA A 30 11.93 1.40 -1.52
N TYR A 31 11.28 0.25 -1.73
CA TYR A 31 9.86 0.19 -2.13
C TYR A 31 8.93 0.88 -1.12
N VAL A 32 9.15 0.69 0.19
CA VAL A 32 8.35 1.33 1.24
C VAL A 32 8.55 2.85 1.23
N LYS A 33 9.79 3.32 1.11
CA LYS A 33 10.09 4.76 1.06
C LYS A 33 9.47 5.44 -0.16
N ASP A 34 9.55 4.78 -1.31
CA ASP A 34 8.97 5.28 -2.56
C ASP A 34 7.44 5.36 -2.48
N ALA A 35 6.78 4.33 -1.93
CA ALA A 35 5.33 4.34 -1.71
C ALA A 35 4.87 5.46 -0.75
N LEU A 36 5.64 5.76 0.30
CA LEU A 36 5.36 6.88 1.19
C LEU A 36 5.51 8.25 0.49
N SER A 37 6.42 8.36 -0.47
CA SER A 37 6.57 9.56 -1.29
C SER A 37 5.34 9.78 -2.17
N ASP A 38 4.82 8.71 -2.79
CA ASP A 38 3.61 8.77 -3.62
C ASP A 38 2.37 9.21 -2.81
N ILE A 39 2.25 8.75 -1.55
CA ILE A 39 1.18 9.17 -0.63
C ILE A 39 1.30 10.66 -0.30
N LYS A 40 2.51 11.18 -0.06
CA LYS A 40 2.72 12.61 0.19
C LYS A 40 2.33 13.45 -1.02
N LEU A 41 2.67 12.98 -2.22
CA LEU A 41 2.31 13.63 -3.47
C LEU A 41 0.78 13.66 -3.65
N LEU A 42 0.11 12.53 -3.45
CA LEU A 42 -1.36 12.44 -3.48
C LEU A 42 -2.01 13.36 -2.46
N GLY A 43 -1.51 13.41 -1.23
CA GLY A 43 -2.00 14.30 -0.19
C GLY A 43 -1.81 15.78 -0.52
N ALA A 44 -0.65 16.15 -1.07
CA ALA A 44 -0.37 17.50 -1.51
C ALA A 44 -1.26 17.94 -2.69
N ILE A 45 -1.41 17.07 -3.70
CA ILE A 45 -2.32 17.31 -4.82
C ILE A 45 -3.76 17.46 -4.32
N GLY A 46 -4.21 16.57 -3.44
CA GLY A 46 -5.54 16.65 -2.83
C GLY A 46 -5.77 17.94 -2.05
N ALA A 47 -4.79 18.36 -1.24
CA ALA A 47 -4.88 19.60 -0.46
C ALA A 47 -4.92 20.85 -1.35
N VAL A 48 -4.04 20.95 -2.35
CA VAL A 48 -4.00 22.08 -3.29
C VAL A 48 -5.31 22.19 -4.08
N LEU A 49 -5.86 21.06 -4.52
CA LEU A 49 -7.08 21.05 -5.33
C LEU A 49 -8.36 21.25 -4.50
N ALA A 50 -8.37 20.81 -3.25
CA ALA A 50 -9.46 21.09 -2.33
C ALA A 50 -9.42 22.54 -1.81
N TRP A 51 -8.26 23.19 -1.81
CA TRP A 51 -8.08 24.52 -1.21
C TRP A 51 -8.97 25.60 -1.84
N ASP A 52 -8.96 25.73 -3.17
CA ASP A 52 -9.77 26.75 -3.88
C ASP A 52 -11.28 26.58 -3.65
N PRO A 53 -11.90 25.39 -3.86
CA PRO A 53 -13.32 25.21 -3.58
C PRO A 53 -13.65 25.33 -2.08
N VAL A 54 -12.78 24.90 -1.17
CA VAL A 54 -13.00 25.05 0.28
C VAL A 54 -12.91 26.51 0.71
N ALA A 55 -11.93 27.26 0.22
CA ALA A 55 -11.77 28.69 0.49
C ALA A 55 -12.98 29.47 -0.01
N ARG A 56 -13.42 29.23 -1.24
CA ARG A 56 -14.64 29.85 -1.82
C ARG A 56 -15.92 29.48 -1.05
N MET A 57 -16.00 28.27 -0.50
CA MET A 57 -17.13 27.86 0.33
C MET A 57 -17.14 28.55 1.70
N LEU A 58 -15.95 28.83 2.28
CA LEU A 58 -15.78 29.54 3.55
C LEU A 58 -16.02 31.06 3.42
N GLU A 59 -15.74 31.64 2.25
CA GLU A 59 -15.92 33.08 1.99
C GLU A 59 -17.39 33.52 1.83
N LEU A 60 -18.33 32.57 1.88
CA LEU A 60 -19.77 32.79 2.14
C LEU A 60 -20.40 34.06 1.54
N ASN A 61 -20.13 34.41 0.27
CA ASN A 61 -20.91 35.49 -0.37
C ASN A 61 -20.85 35.63 -1.89
N VAL A 62 -20.19 34.72 -2.61
CA VAL A 62 -20.28 34.71 -4.06
C VAL A 62 -20.91 33.39 -4.42
N ARG A 63 -22.10 33.44 -5.05
CA ARG A 63 -22.62 32.30 -5.80
C ARG A 63 -21.44 31.67 -6.53
N LEU A 64 -21.35 30.34 -6.59
CA LEU A 64 -20.32 29.65 -7.37
C LEU A 64 -20.51 29.94 -8.87
N ASP A 65 -20.34 31.19 -9.28
CA ASP A 65 -20.56 31.74 -10.62
C ASP A 65 -19.44 31.29 -11.57
N GLU A 66 -18.34 30.78 -11.02
CA GLU A 66 -17.39 29.93 -11.74
C GLU A 66 -17.66 28.46 -11.40
N PRO A 67 -18.40 27.73 -12.24
CA PRO A 67 -18.65 26.33 -12.01
C PRO A 67 -17.34 25.56 -12.05
N VAL A 68 -16.97 24.91 -10.95
CA VAL A 68 -15.90 23.91 -10.99
C VAL A 68 -16.36 22.81 -11.93
N THR A 69 -15.71 22.69 -13.10
CA THR A 69 -16.20 21.80 -14.15
C THR A 69 -16.28 20.36 -13.64
N PRO A 70 -17.44 19.68 -13.76
CA PRO A 70 -17.60 18.28 -13.34
C PRO A 70 -16.59 17.31 -14.00
N VAL A 71 -16.12 17.68 -15.18
CA VAL A 71 -15.04 17.01 -15.90
C VAL A 71 -13.75 17.02 -15.08
N GLY A 72 -13.38 18.14 -14.47
CA GLY A 72 -12.15 18.26 -13.67
C GLY A 72 -12.14 17.32 -12.46
N PHE A 73 -13.25 17.22 -11.72
CA PHE A 73 -13.38 16.25 -10.62
C PHE A 73 -13.28 14.80 -11.12
N THR A 74 -13.90 14.50 -12.27
CA THR A 74 -13.85 13.16 -12.85
C THR A 74 -12.43 12.79 -13.30
N THR A 75 -11.72 13.71 -13.97
CA THR A 75 -10.33 13.52 -14.36
C THR A 75 -9.43 13.31 -13.14
N LEU A 76 -9.65 14.10 -12.08
CA LEU A 76 -8.90 13.95 -10.84
C LEU A 76 -9.13 12.59 -10.18
N LEU A 77 -10.39 12.14 -10.11
CA LEU A 77 -10.74 10.81 -9.62
C LEU A 77 -9.97 9.73 -10.39
N LEU A 78 -9.94 9.81 -11.73
CA LEU A 78 -9.23 8.83 -12.56
C LEU A 78 -7.72 8.84 -12.27
N VAL A 79 -7.10 10.01 -12.13
CA VAL A 79 -5.68 10.13 -11.77
C VAL A 79 -5.41 9.53 -10.40
N ILE A 80 -6.22 9.87 -9.39
CA ILE A 80 -6.09 9.32 -8.04
C ILE A 80 -6.24 7.80 -8.06
N MET A 81 -7.26 7.28 -8.73
CA MET A 81 -7.49 5.85 -8.85
C MET A 81 -6.35 5.14 -9.58
N PHE A 82 -5.80 5.74 -10.64
CA PHE A 82 -4.63 5.21 -11.33
C PHE A 82 -3.43 5.07 -10.39
N VAL A 83 -3.12 6.10 -9.60
CA VAL A 83 -2.03 6.04 -8.61
C VAL A 83 -2.31 4.98 -7.54
N LEU A 84 -3.56 4.86 -7.08
CA LEU A 84 -3.94 3.83 -6.10
C LEU A 84 -3.75 2.40 -6.63
N PHE A 85 -4.12 2.13 -7.88
CA PHE A 85 -3.88 0.83 -8.51
C PHE A 85 -2.39 0.58 -8.78
N TYR A 86 -1.65 1.61 -9.17
CA TYR A 86 -0.21 1.54 -9.32
C TYR A 86 0.50 1.20 -8.00
N ASN A 87 0.02 1.77 -6.88
CA ASN A 87 0.49 1.41 -5.55
C ASN A 87 0.19 -0.04 -5.17
N LEU A 88 -0.98 -0.59 -5.56
CA LEU A 88 -1.25 -2.03 -5.39
C LEU A 88 -0.27 -2.91 -6.18
N LEU A 89 0.12 -2.48 -7.37
CA LEU A 89 1.14 -3.18 -8.17
C LEU A 89 2.52 -3.13 -7.50
N LYS A 90 2.94 -1.97 -6.96
CA LYS A 90 4.17 -1.87 -6.17
C LYS A 90 4.12 -2.80 -4.95
N GLN A 91 2.98 -2.81 -4.26
CA GLN A 91 2.77 -3.65 -3.08
C GLN A 91 2.85 -5.15 -3.40
N SER A 92 2.37 -5.59 -4.57
CA SER A 92 2.49 -7.00 -4.98
C SER A 92 3.94 -7.42 -5.22
N ILE A 93 4.77 -6.53 -5.77
CA ILE A 93 6.21 -6.76 -5.97
C ILE A 93 6.93 -6.81 -4.61
N PHE A 94 6.59 -5.89 -3.69
CA PHE A 94 7.12 -5.92 -2.32
C PHE A 94 6.85 -7.27 -1.65
N PHE A 95 5.61 -7.77 -1.76
CA PHE A 95 5.22 -9.06 -1.21
C PHE A 95 5.99 -10.25 -1.82
N PHE A 96 6.25 -10.21 -3.13
CA PHE A 96 7.10 -11.21 -3.78
C PHE A 96 8.52 -11.24 -3.18
N HIS A 97 9.15 -10.08 -3.03
CA HIS A 97 10.48 -9.99 -2.43
C HIS A 97 10.48 -10.43 -0.96
N GLN A 98 9.44 -10.07 -0.22
CA GLN A 98 9.27 -10.48 1.16
C GLN A 98 9.15 -12.00 1.32
N ALA A 99 8.38 -12.67 0.45
CA ALA A 99 8.27 -14.13 0.47
C ALA A 99 9.63 -14.81 0.21
N ARG A 100 10.42 -14.26 -0.73
CA ARG A 100 11.78 -14.73 -0.99
C ARG A 100 12.70 -14.50 0.22
N MET A 101 12.57 -13.37 0.90
CA MET A 101 13.35 -13.03 2.08
C MET A 101 13.19 -14.03 3.22
N ARG A 102 11.97 -14.58 3.42
CA ARG A 102 11.74 -15.63 4.42
C ARG A 102 12.59 -16.86 4.21
N ARG A 103 12.82 -17.27 2.96
CA ARG A 103 13.68 -18.43 2.67
C ARG A 103 15.12 -18.20 3.10
N PHE A 104 15.60 -16.96 3.00
CA PHE A 104 16.91 -16.57 3.51
C PHE A 104 16.94 -16.57 5.04
N GLU A 105 15.91 -16.01 5.69
CA GLU A 105 15.78 -16.03 7.15
C GLU A 105 15.78 -17.45 7.72
N THR A 106 15.03 -18.38 7.13
CA THR A 106 15.00 -19.79 7.58
C THR A 106 16.39 -20.41 7.54
N ARG A 107 17.16 -20.18 6.46
CA ARG A 107 18.51 -20.71 6.31
C ARG A 107 19.51 -20.04 7.26
N LEU A 108 19.42 -18.73 7.43
CA LEU A 108 20.29 -17.98 8.35
C LEU A 108 20.03 -18.34 9.82
N ASN A 109 18.75 -18.47 10.22
CA ASN A 109 18.40 -18.87 11.59
C ASN A 109 18.79 -20.33 11.88
N ALA A 110 18.84 -21.22 10.88
CA ALA A 110 19.35 -22.58 11.06
C ALA A 110 20.84 -22.60 11.44
N LEU A 111 21.62 -21.60 11.01
CA LEU A 111 23.03 -21.42 11.36
C LEU A 111 23.23 -20.77 12.74
N HIS A 112 22.18 -20.13 13.28
CA HIS A 112 22.18 -19.48 14.58
C HIS A 112 21.04 -20.02 15.47
N PRO A 113 21.12 -21.30 15.90
CA PRO A 113 20.06 -21.90 16.71
C PRO A 113 19.96 -21.19 18.07
N GLY A 114 18.81 -20.57 18.30
CA GLY A 114 18.47 -19.87 19.54
C GLY A 114 17.02 -20.10 19.91
N ARG A 115 16.62 -19.66 21.12
CA ARG A 115 15.21 -19.70 21.55
C ARG A 115 14.32 -18.79 20.70
N GLU A 116 14.90 -17.75 20.12
CA GLU A 116 14.21 -16.80 19.24
C GLU A 116 14.97 -16.65 17.91
N PRO A 117 14.26 -16.49 16.79
CA PRO A 117 14.89 -16.24 15.50
C PRO A 117 15.59 -14.88 15.50
N VAL A 118 16.89 -14.88 15.19
CA VAL A 118 17.69 -13.65 15.07
C VAL A 118 17.24 -12.82 13.87
N PHE A 119 16.93 -13.49 12.76
CA PHE A 119 16.44 -12.88 11.53
C PHE A 119 14.93 -13.10 11.39
N ALA A 120 14.13 -12.09 11.74
CA ALA A 120 12.68 -12.22 11.82
C ALA A 120 11.88 -11.14 11.08
N LEU A 121 12.51 -10.36 10.19
CA LEU A 121 11.85 -9.22 9.56
C LEU A 121 10.70 -9.66 8.62
N ALA A 122 10.96 -10.62 7.75
CA ALA A 122 9.99 -11.13 6.79
C ALA A 122 9.04 -12.16 7.42
N SER A 123 9.54 -12.97 8.37
CA SER A 123 8.80 -14.02 9.05
C SER A 123 7.86 -13.53 10.15
N ALA A 124 8.21 -12.48 10.91
CA ALA A 124 7.31 -11.89 11.91
C ALA A 124 6.28 -10.91 11.33
N TRP A 125 6.54 -10.39 10.12
CA TRP A 125 5.67 -9.44 9.43
C TRP A 125 4.19 -9.84 9.37
N PRO A 126 3.79 -11.06 8.95
CA PRO A 126 2.37 -11.35 8.78
C PRO A 126 1.55 -11.31 10.06
N ASP A 127 2.15 -11.63 11.20
CA ASP A 127 1.48 -11.52 12.49
C ASP A 127 1.36 -10.05 12.91
N TRP A 128 2.40 -9.25 12.66
CA TRP A 128 2.31 -7.79 12.84
C TRP A 128 1.26 -7.17 11.92
N GLN A 129 1.21 -7.60 10.66
CA GLN A 129 0.29 -7.09 9.65
C GLN A 129 -1.17 -7.31 10.07
N ARG A 130 -1.54 -8.54 10.45
CA ARG A 130 -2.90 -8.86 10.88
C ARG A 130 -3.30 -8.16 12.19
N ARG A 131 -2.37 -8.05 13.14
CA ARG A 131 -2.67 -7.48 14.47
C ARG A 131 -2.71 -5.95 14.46
N VAL A 132 -1.86 -5.32 13.66
CA VAL A 132 -1.61 -3.88 13.72
C VAL A 132 -1.99 -3.23 12.40
N HIS A 133 -1.29 -3.60 11.31
CA HIS A 133 -1.44 -2.91 10.03
C HIS A 133 -2.87 -2.95 9.49
N ASP A 134 -3.49 -4.12 9.39
CA ASP A 134 -4.80 -4.28 8.74
C ASP A 134 -5.91 -3.57 9.53
N ARG A 135 -5.79 -3.54 10.86
CA ARG A 135 -6.70 -2.81 11.75
C ARG A 135 -6.62 -1.29 11.57
N VAL A 136 -5.47 -0.78 11.11
CA VAL A 136 -5.28 0.65 10.81
C VAL A 136 -5.58 0.95 9.34
N ALA A 137 -5.18 0.07 8.43
CA ALA A 137 -5.30 0.26 6.99
C ALA A 137 -6.75 0.27 6.53
N LEU A 138 -7.58 -0.69 6.98
CA LEU A 138 -8.99 -0.77 6.59
C LEU A 138 -9.79 0.51 6.92
N PRO A 139 -9.79 1.03 8.16
CA PRO A 139 -10.49 2.28 8.44
C PRO A 139 -9.86 3.48 7.72
N THR A 140 -8.54 3.49 7.51
CA THR A 140 -7.87 4.55 6.75
C THR A 140 -8.35 4.59 5.30
N PHE A 141 -8.43 3.45 4.62
CA PHE A 141 -9.02 3.35 3.27
C PHE A 141 -10.49 3.76 3.27
N GLY A 142 -11.26 3.35 4.29
CA GLY A 142 -12.66 3.74 4.43
C GLY A 142 -12.85 5.26 4.51
N ILE A 143 -12.07 5.94 5.37
CA ILE A 143 -12.08 7.41 5.49
C ILE A 143 -11.66 8.06 4.17
N PHE A 144 -10.59 7.55 3.56
CA PHE A 144 -10.09 8.08 2.30
C PHE A 144 -11.14 7.99 1.18
N TYR A 145 -11.81 6.84 1.00
CA TYR A 145 -12.89 6.70 0.03
C TYR A 145 -14.11 7.56 0.36
N MET A 146 -14.47 7.66 1.63
CA MET A 146 -15.55 8.55 2.06
C MET A 146 -15.27 9.99 1.65
N VAL A 147 -14.05 10.49 1.84
CA VAL A 147 -13.66 11.84 1.42
C VAL A 147 -13.62 11.96 -0.10
N LEU A 148 -12.96 11.02 -0.79
CA LEU A 148 -12.80 11.02 -2.25
C LEU A 148 -14.14 10.99 -3.00
N ILE A 149 -15.12 10.23 -2.48
CA ILE A 149 -16.45 10.11 -3.07
C ILE A 149 -17.35 11.23 -2.56
N GLY A 150 -17.45 11.39 -1.24
CA GLY A 150 -18.43 12.27 -0.60
C GLY A 150 -18.20 13.74 -0.92
N PHE A 151 -16.97 14.23 -0.78
CA PHE A 151 -16.69 15.66 -0.92
C PHE A 151 -17.01 16.19 -2.34
N PRO A 152 -16.49 15.62 -3.44
CA PRO A 152 -16.82 16.10 -4.78
C PRO A 152 -18.30 15.90 -5.14
N THR A 153 -18.91 14.79 -4.71
CA THR A 153 -20.34 14.54 -4.96
C THR A 153 -21.21 15.61 -4.31
N THR A 154 -20.95 15.95 -3.05
CA THR A 154 -21.69 17.00 -2.33
C THR A 154 -21.50 18.35 -3.00
N LEU A 155 -20.28 18.72 -3.40
CA LEU A 155 -20.02 19.98 -4.11
C LEU A 155 -20.80 20.06 -5.43
N MET A 156 -20.80 19.00 -6.25
CA MET A 156 -21.56 18.98 -7.50
C MET A 156 -23.06 19.13 -7.27
N VAL A 157 -23.62 18.51 -6.22
CA VAL A 157 -25.04 18.67 -5.87
C VAL A 157 -25.36 20.10 -5.47
N LEU A 158 -24.52 20.73 -4.64
CA LEU A 158 -24.69 22.12 -4.19
C LEU A 158 -24.58 23.12 -5.36
N GLN A 159 -23.77 22.82 -6.37
CA GLN A 159 -23.63 23.61 -7.59
C GLN A 159 -24.73 23.35 -8.65
N GLY A 160 -25.68 22.44 -8.38
CA GLY A 160 -26.78 22.12 -9.29
C GLY A 160 -26.48 21.04 -10.35
N PHE A 161 -25.28 20.47 -10.36
CA PHE A 161 -24.84 19.42 -11.29
C PHE A 161 -25.27 18.01 -10.86
N ARG A 162 -26.56 17.80 -10.54
CA ARG A 162 -27.06 16.54 -9.94
C ARG A 162 -26.79 15.28 -10.78
N ALA A 163 -26.96 15.35 -12.09
CA ALA A 163 -26.72 14.20 -12.98
C ALA A 163 -25.23 13.81 -13.00
N TRP A 164 -24.35 14.81 -13.03
CA TRP A 164 -22.90 14.60 -12.94
C TRP A 164 -22.48 14.08 -11.57
N ALA A 165 -23.09 14.57 -10.49
CA ALA A 165 -22.84 14.08 -9.14
C ALA A 165 -23.17 12.58 -9.03
N LEU A 166 -24.31 12.15 -9.59
CA LEU A 166 -24.70 10.75 -9.61
C LEU A 166 -23.71 9.91 -10.43
N PHE A 167 -23.36 10.37 -11.63
CA PHE A 167 -22.36 9.70 -12.48
C PHE A 167 -21.01 9.56 -11.76
N TYR A 168 -20.50 10.64 -11.18
CA TYR A 168 -19.25 10.67 -10.43
C TYR A 168 -19.30 9.69 -9.26
N ALA A 169 -20.35 9.75 -8.43
CA ALA A 169 -20.49 8.91 -7.25
C ALA A 169 -20.53 7.42 -7.61
N LEU A 170 -21.28 7.05 -8.66
CA LEU A 170 -21.33 5.67 -9.15
C LEU A 170 -19.98 5.21 -9.68
N LEU A 171 -19.32 6.02 -10.50
CA LEU A 171 -18.00 5.70 -11.03
C LEU A 171 -16.97 5.54 -9.90
N ALA A 172 -16.93 6.47 -8.97
CA ALA A 172 -16.01 6.46 -7.84
C ALA A 172 -16.26 5.25 -6.93
N LEU A 173 -17.52 4.90 -6.68
CA LEU A 173 -17.88 3.72 -5.90
C LEU A 173 -17.42 2.43 -6.58
N VAL A 174 -17.66 2.27 -7.89
CA VAL A 174 -17.21 1.10 -8.65
C VAL A 174 -15.68 0.99 -8.60
N LEU A 175 -14.97 2.09 -8.85
CA LEU A 175 -13.50 2.11 -8.83
C LEU A 175 -12.94 1.80 -7.43
N ALA A 176 -13.53 2.36 -6.38
CA ALA A 176 -13.13 2.09 -4.99
C ALA A 176 -13.39 0.63 -4.59
N LEU A 177 -14.54 0.06 -5.00
CA LEU A 177 -14.85 -1.35 -4.76
C LEU A 177 -13.89 -2.27 -5.52
N CYS A 178 -13.62 -1.99 -6.79
CA CYS A 178 -12.63 -2.73 -7.57
C CYS A 178 -11.26 -2.70 -6.90
N HIS A 179 -10.80 -1.52 -6.48
CA HIS A 179 -9.52 -1.37 -5.78
C HIS A 179 -9.51 -2.17 -4.47
N LEU A 180 -10.54 -2.04 -3.63
CA LEU A 180 -10.63 -2.75 -2.37
C LEU A 180 -10.63 -4.27 -2.57
N VAL A 181 -11.38 -4.77 -3.56
CA VAL A 181 -11.39 -6.20 -3.92
C VAL A 181 -10.01 -6.66 -4.38
N SER A 182 -9.33 -5.88 -5.24
CA SER A 182 -7.96 -6.19 -5.66
C SER A 182 -6.97 -6.21 -4.49
N ALA A 183 -7.07 -5.25 -3.56
CA ALA A 183 -6.23 -5.20 -2.36
C ALA A 183 -6.46 -6.42 -1.47
N LEU A 184 -7.72 -6.77 -1.20
CA LEU A 184 -8.08 -7.94 -0.39
C LEU A 184 -7.68 -9.25 -1.06
N PHE A 185 -7.82 -9.35 -2.39
CA PHE A 185 -7.37 -10.50 -3.16
C PHE A 185 -5.86 -10.68 -3.05
N LEU A 186 -5.08 -9.61 -3.24
CA LEU A 186 -3.63 -9.63 -3.10
C LEU A 186 -3.21 -10.09 -1.68
N MET A 187 -3.88 -9.57 -0.65
CA MET A 187 -3.68 -9.98 0.74
C MET A 187 -3.96 -11.47 0.97
N ARG A 188 -5.04 -12.00 0.39
CA ARG A 188 -5.39 -13.43 0.51
C ARG A 188 -4.41 -14.33 -0.24
N CYS A 189 -3.96 -13.94 -1.42
CA CYS A 189 -2.92 -14.67 -2.16
C CYS A 189 -1.65 -14.78 -1.33
N LEU A 190 -1.23 -13.67 -0.70
CA LEU A 190 -0.11 -13.67 0.24
C LEU A 190 -0.37 -14.67 1.38
N GLU A 191 -1.51 -14.57 2.08
CA GLU A 191 -1.82 -15.49 3.18
C GLU A 191 -1.76 -16.96 2.77
N ARG A 192 -2.17 -17.29 1.54
CA ARG A 192 -2.09 -18.66 1.02
C ARG A 192 -0.65 -19.11 0.82
N ASP A 193 0.15 -18.35 0.09
CA ASP A 193 1.56 -18.66 -0.18
C ASP A 193 2.36 -18.80 1.13
N MET A 194 1.97 -18.04 2.15
CA MET A 194 2.58 -18.10 3.47
C MET A 194 2.24 -19.38 4.26
N ARG A 195 1.01 -19.90 4.14
CA ARG A 195 0.63 -21.17 4.79
C ARG A 195 1.34 -22.35 4.15
N GLU A 196 1.48 -22.33 2.82
CA GLU A 196 2.21 -23.36 2.08
C GLU A 196 3.68 -23.41 2.51
N ALA A 197 4.34 -22.26 2.66
CA ALA A 197 5.73 -22.18 3.10
C ALA A 197 6.00 -22.64 4.55
N GLN A 198 4.98 -22.72 5.42
CA GLN A 198 5.12 -23.24 6.78
C GLN A 198 4.88 -24.76 6.86
N SER A 199 4.29 -25.36 5.81
CA SER A 199 4.02 -26.79 5.72
C SER A 199 5.16 -27.62 5.10
N THR A 200 6.18 -26.94 4.57
CA THR A 200 7.41 -27.51 3.98
C THR A 200 8.61 -27.23 4.86
#